data_AF-A0A7J9HRA7-F1
#
_entry.id   AF-A0A7J9HRA7-F1
#
_cell.length_a   1.000
_cell.length_b   1.000
_cell.length_c   1.000
_cell.angle_alpha   90.00
_cell.angle_beta   90.00
_cell.angle_gamma   90.00
#
_symmetry.space_group_name_H-M   'P 1'
#
loop_
_entity.id
_entity.type
_entity.pdbx_description
1 polymer ?
#
loop_
_entity_poly.entity_id
_entity_poly.type
_entity_poly.pdbx_seq_one_letter_code
_entity_poly.pdbx_strand_id
1 'polypeptide(L)'
;PNLKPSPPITLPTRTDPSVFDILKRPTQEVTPVKVDLDDTYLGYERWLPTPPKVEKPRSVFNAATLAYIGDCIYELYARRHFLYPPLSIEEYNDRVTSVVRCEAQDALLQELLNDSFLSNTERDVLRWGKNINSAKTRTKKRAGAAVYNRASSLETL
;
A
#
# COMPACT_ATOMS: atom_id res chain seq x y z
N PRO A 1 53.69 -34.02 3.45
CA PRO A 1 52.72 -32.93 3.17
C PRO A 1 51.59 -32.94 4.21
N ASN A 2 51.71 -32.06 5.22
CA ASN A 2 50.73 -31.88 6.30
C ASN A 2 49.52 -31.09 5.78
N LEU A 3 48.34 -31.71 5.70
CA LEU A 3 47.09 -31.03 5.38
C LEU A 3 46.50 -30.45 6.68
N LYS A 4 46.49 -29.11 6.81
CA LYS A 4 45.79 -28.42 7.89
C LYS A 4 44.27 -28.51 7.66
N PRO A 5 43.46 -28.77 8.70
CA PRO A 5 42.00 -28.73 8.57
C PRO A 5 41.50 -27.28 8.39
N SER A 6 40.50 -27.11 7.54
CA SER A 6 39.86 -25.83 7.23
C SER A 6 39.08 -25.26 8.44
N PRO A 7 38.99 -23.93 8.59
CA PRO A 7 38.29 -23.31 9.72
C PRO A 7 36.76 -23.48 9.62
N PRO A 8 36.02 -23.42 10.75
CA PRO A 8 34.58 -23.59 10.76
C PRO A 8 33.89 -22.37 10.14
N ILE A 9 32.94 -22.63 9.23
CA ILE A 9 32.03 -21.62 8.69
C ILE A 9 31.12 -21.16 9.83
N THR A 10 31.31 -19.92 10.29
CA THR A 10 30.39 -19.28 11.24
C THR A 10 29.24 -18.67 10.45
N LEU A 11 28.07 -19.30 10.46
CA LEU A 11 26.84 -18.71 9.95
C LEU A 11 26.38 -17.61 10.93
N PRO A 12 26.21 -16.35 10.50
CA PRO A 12 25.63 -15.34 11.37
C PRO A 12 24.17 -15.70 11.63
N THR A 13 23.84 -16.01 12.88
CA THR A 13 22.47 -16.22 13.33
C THR A 13 21.74 -14.88 13.26
N ARG A 14 20.93 -14.68 12.22
CA ARG A 14 20.05 -13.51 12.14
C ARG A 14 18.94 -13.72 13.17
N THR A 15 18.99 -13.01 14.29
CA THR A 15 17.90 -12.95 15.26
C THR A 15 16.78 -12.09 14.66
N ASP A 16 15.90 -12.72 13.89
CA ASP A 16 14.71 -12.07 13.38
C ASP A 16 13.77 -11.77 14.57
N PRO A 17 13.21 -10.54 14.68
CA PRO A 17 12.28 -10.20 15.75
C PRO A 17 11.03 -11.08 15.69
N SER A 18 10.48 -11.42 16.86
CA SER A 18 9.24 -12.22 16.95
C SER A 18 8.10 -11.52 16.20
N VAL A 19 7.28 -12.29 15.47
CA VAL A 19 6.09 -11.77 14.76
C VAL A 19 5.20 -10.98 15.71
N PHE A 20 5.06 -11.44 16.96
CA PHE A 20 4.28 -10.74 17.97
C PHE A 20 4.86 -9.37 18.33
N ASP A 21 6.18 -9.22 18.33
CA ASP A 21 6.83 -7.93 18.63
C ASP A 21 6.68 -6.94 17.47
N ILE A 22 6.66 -7.42 16.23
CA ILE A 22 6.36 -6.58 15.05
C ILE A 22 4.90 -6.10 15.07
N LEU A 23 3.97 -6.94 15.55
CA LEU A 23 2.55 -6.61 15.62
C LEU A 23 2.18 -5.72 16.82
N LYS A 24 3.05 -5.59 17.83
CA LYS A 24 2.84 -4.66 18.96
C LYS A 24 2.90 -3.22 18.45
N ARG A 25 1.79 -2.48 18.63
CA ARG A 25 1.74 -1.04 18.36
C ARG A 25 2.18 -0.26 19.60
N PRO A 26 2.95 0.84 19.47
CA PRO A 26 3.13 1.77 20.56
C PRO A 26 1.75 2.32 20.98
N THR A 27 1.38 2.14 22.25
CA THR A 27 0.17 2.72 22.81
C THR A 27 0.28 4.23 22.71
N GLN A 28 -0.43 4.86 21.77
CA GLN A 28 -0.69 6.29 21.88
C GLN A 28 -1.62 6.49 23.07
N GLU A 29 -1.27 7.41 23.97
CA GLU A 29 -2.17 7.83 25.05
C GLU A 29 -3.41 8.47 24.44
N VAL A 30 -4.48 7.69 24.27
CA VAL A 30 -5.76 8.17 23.75
C VAL A 30 -6.54 8.74 24.93
N THR A 31 -6.73 10.07 24.95
CA THR A 31 -7.75 10.68 25.81
C THR A 31 -9.13 10.19 25.34
N PRO A 32 -10.01 9.70 26.23
CA PRO A 32 -11.25 9.06 25.81
C PRO A 32 -12.23 10.11 25.28
N VAL A 33 -12.33 10.22 23.97
CA VAL A 33 -13.43 10.92 23.31
C VAL A 33 -14.54 9.89 23.10
N LYS A 34 -15.65 10.05 23.83
CA LYS A 34 -16.87 9.26 23.63
C LYS A 34 -17.41 9.53 22.23
N VAL A 35 -17.28 8.56 21.32
CA VAL A 35 -17.98 8.58 20.04
C VAL A 35 -19.00 7.45 20.11
N ASP A 36 -20.27 7.85 20.24
CA ASP A 36 -21.42 6.96 20.30
C ASP A 36 -21.77 6.49 18.88
N LEU A 37 -21.18 5.37 18.45
CA LEU A 37 -21.41 4.73 17.16
C LEU A 37 -21.33 3.22 17.35
N ASP A 38 -22.47 2.62 17.71
CA ASP A 38 -22.79 1.18 17.75
C ASP A 38 -21.56 0.26 17.50
N ASP A 39 -20.86 -0.07 18.59
CA ASP A 39 -19.53 -0.69 18.64
C ASP A 39 -19.48 -2.15 18.17
N THR A 40 -20.58 -2.65 17.59
CA THR A 40 -20.71 -4.03 17.14
C THR A 40 -20.89 -4.11 15.62
N TYR A 41 -19.99 -4.82 14.94
CA TYR A 41 -20.16 -5.21 13.54
C TYR A 41 -20.34 -6.72 13.47
N LEU A 42 -21.53 -7.18 13.06
CA LEU A 42 -21.92 -8.60 13.05
C LEU A 42 -21.76 -9.31 14.42
N GLY A 43 -21.94 -8.58 15.53
CA GLY A 43 -21.82 -9.14 16.88
C GLY A 43 -20.39 -9.32 17.39
N TYR A 44 -19.39 -8.88 16.62
CA TYR A 44 -18.00 -8.79 17.06
C TYR A 44 -17.67 -7.36 17.47
N GLU A 45 -16.89 -7.20 18.55
CA GLU A 45 -16.27 -5.92 18.89
C GLU A 45 -15.52 -5.40 17.65
N ARG A 46 -15.79 -4.15 17.29
CA ARG A 46 -15.16 -3.51 16.15
C ARG A 46 -13.65 -3.43 16.38
N TRP A 47 -12.89 -4.37 15.83
CA TRP A 47 -11.42 -4.32 15.83
C TRP A 47 -10.91 -3.31 14.81
N LEU A 48 -11.30 -2.05 14.96
CA LEU A 48 -10.72 -0.92 14.25
C LEU A 48 -10.19 0.03 15.31
N PRO A 49 -8.86 0.12 15.50
CA PRO A 49 -8.32 1.13 16.37
C PRO A 49 -8.74 2.50 15.84
N THR A 50 -9.16 3.39 16.73
CA THR A 50 -9.53 4.75 16.36
C THR A 50 -8.38 5.38 15.56
N PRO A 51 -8.63 5.87 14.34
CA PRO A 51 -7.59 6.52 13.56
C PRO A 51 -6.96 7.64 14.41
N PRO A 52 -5.62 7.73 14.46
CA PRO A 52 -4.97 8.79 15.20
C PRO A 52 -5.42 10.14 14.64
N LYS A 53 -5.64 11.13 15.51
CA LYS A 53 -5.88 12.50 15.05
C LYS A 53 -4.58 13.04 14.49
N VAL A 54 -4.47 13.11 13.18
CA VAL A 54 -3.27 13.62 12.51
C VAL A 54 -3.46 15.11 12.23
N GLU A 55 -2.81 15.95 13.03
CA GLU A 55 -2.70 17.37 12.71
C GLU A 55 -1.76 17.54 11.50
N LYS A 56 -2.24 18.19 10.44
CA LYS A 56 -1.52 18.38 9.16
C LYS A 56 -1.04 17.03 8.55
N PRO A 57 -1.94 16.23 7.98
CA PRO A 57 -1.63 14.88 7.48
C PRO A 57 -0.48 14.83 6.47
N ARG A 58 -0.32 15.87 5.62
CA ARG A 58 0.77 15.96 4.64
C ARG A 58 2.16 16.24 5.24
N SER A 59 2.27 16.67 6.50
CA SER A 59 3.57 16.79 7.19
C SER A 59 3.98 15.52 7.93
N VAL A 60 3.02 14.65 8.24
CA VAL A 60 3.26 13.40 8.97
C VAL A 60 3.55 12.25 8.01
N PHE A 61 2.82 12.17 6.89
CA PHE A 61 3.02 11.15 5.87
C PHE A 61 3.51 11.76 4.56
N ASN A 62 4.57 11.16 4.02
CA ASN A 62 5.00 11.47 2.65
C ASN A 62 4.10 10.72 1.65
N ALA A 63 4.11 11.17 0.40
CA ALA A 63 3.27 10.61 -0.66
C ALA A 63 3.53 9.10 -0.89
N ALA A 64 4.77 8.63 -0.76
CA ALA A 64 5.08 7.21 -0.94
C ALA A 64 4.43 6.33 0.13
N THR A 65 4.33 6.82 1.37
CA THR A 65 3.65 6.12 2.46
C THR A 65 2.15 6.03 2.22
N LEU A 66 1.54 7.08 1.67
CA LEU A 66 0.12 7.03 1.28
C LEU A 66 -0.11 6.11 0.08
N ALA A 67 0.76 6.17 -0.94
CA ALA A 67 0.72 5.23 -2.06
C ALA A 67 0.85 3.77 -1.61
N TYR A 68 1.72 3.49 -0.64
CA TYR A 68 1.89 2.14 -0.08
C TYR A 68 0.57 1.56 0.48
N ILE A 69 -0.20 2.35 1.24
CA ILE A 69 -1.49 1.88 1.74
C ILE A 69 -2.57 1.90 0.65
N GLY A 70 -2.53 2.86 -0.27
CA GLY A 70 -3.48 2.98 -1.38
C GLY A 70 -3.37 1.83 -2.37
N ASP A 71 -2.17 1.32 -2.66
CA ASP A 71 -1.95 0.12 -3.49
C ASP A 71 -2.68 -1.10 -2.89
N CYS A 72 -2.57 -1.28 -1.56
CA CYS A 72 -3.29 -2.35 -0.85
C CYS A 72 -4.82 -2.18 -0.92
N ILE A 73 -5.32 -0.95 -0.79
CA ILE A 73 -6.75 -0.64 -0.89
C ILE A 73 -7.24 -0.91 -2.32
N TYR A 74 -6.52 -0.42 -3.33
CA TYR A 74 -6.87 -0.61 -4.74
C TYR A 74 -6.90 -2.10 -5.10
N GLU A 75 -5.87 -2.87 -4.71
CA GLU A 75 -5.82 -4.31 -4.97
C GLU A 75 -6.96 -5.07 -4.25
N LEU A 76 -7.32 -4.68 -3.02
CA LEU A 76 -8.46 -5.24 -2.32
C LEU A 76 -9.77 -5.03 -3.11
N TYR A 77 -10.01 -3.82 -3.59
CA TYR A 77 -11.21 -3.53 -4.40
C TYR A 77 -11.19 -4.26 -5.75
N ALA A 78 -10.03 -4.38 -6.39
CA ALA A 78 -9.88 -5.16 -7.62
C ALA A 78 -10.20 -6.64 -7.40
N ARG A 79 -9.64 -7.26 -6.35
CA ARG A 79 -9.94 -8.65 -5.98
C ARG A 79 -11.42 -8.85 -5.65
N ARG A 80 -12.00 -7.92 -4.88
CA ARG A 80 -13.44 -7.95 -4.56
C ARG A 80 -14.30 -7.86 -5.81
N HIS A 81 -13.94 -7.02 -6.78
CA HIS A 81 -14.69 -6.85 -8.03
C HIS A 81 -14.77 -8.17 -8.83
N PHE A 82 -13.67 -8.93 -8.89
CA PHE A 82 -13.63 -10.18 -9.63
C PHE A 82 -14.13 -11.40 -8.86
N LEU A 83 -14.37 -11.30 -7.54
CA LEU A 83 -14.71 -12.41 -6.66
C LEU A 83 -15.96 -13.21 -7.10
N TYR A 84 -16.86 -12.58 -7.86
CA TYR A 84 -18.06 -13.23 -8.37
C TYR A 84 -18.26 -12.91 -9.87
N PRO A 85 -18.59 -13.92 -10.72
CA PRO A 85 -18.78 -15.33 -10.39
C PRO A 85 -17.46 -16.05 -10.03
N PRO A 86 -17.50 -17.24 -9.37
CA PRO A 86 -16.30 -17.96 -9.00
C PRO A 86 -15.42 -18.33 -10.21
N LEU A 87 -14.11 -18.10 -10.09
CA LEU A 87 -13.09 -18.42 -11.09
C LEU A 87 -12.00 -19.33 -10.52
N SER A 88 -11.13 -19.85 -11.37
CA SER A 88 -9.87 -20.45 -10.93
C SER A 88 -8.93 -19.40 -10.31
N ILE A 89 -7.97 -19.85 -9.48
CA ILE A 89 -6.99 -18.96 -8.85
C ILE A 89 -6.12 -18.26 -9.90
N GLU A 90 -5.76 -18.99 -10.95
CA GLU A 90 -5.03 -18.47 -12.10
C GLU A 90 -5.81 -17.34 -12.78
N GLU A 91 -7.10 -17.54 -13.07
CA GLU A 91 -7.94 -16.50 -13.67
C GLU A 91 -8.15 -15.28 -12.76
N TYR A 92 -8.31 -15.48 -11.45
CA TYR A 92 -8.37 -14.34 -10.51
C TYR A 92 -7.09 -13.51 -10.57
N ASN A 93 -5.93 -14.18 -10.50
CA ASN A 93 -4.63 -13.52 -10.53
C ASN A 93 -4.41 -12.77 -11.84
N ASP A 94 -4.77 -13.38 -12.98
CA ASP A 94 -4.64 -12.74 -14.29
C ASP A 94 -5.52 -11.49 -14.40
N ARG A 95 -6.80 -11.59 -13.99
CA ARG A 95 -7.74 -10.46 -14.03
C ARG A 95 -7.30 -9.33 -13.11
N VAL A 96 -6.93 -9.65 -11.86
CA VAL A 96 -6.44 -8.65 -10.90
C VAL A 96 -5.17 -7.99 -11.44
N THR A 97 -4.17 -8.78 -11.87
CA THR A 97 -2.91 -8.26 -12.41
C THR A 97 -3.14 -7.33 -13.62
N SER A 98 -4.13 -7.64 -14.45
CA SER A 98 -4.46 -6.83 -15.63
C SER A 98 -4.91 -5.41 -15.30
N VAL A 99 -5.50 -5.18 -14.11
CA VAL A 99 -6.01 -3.87 -13.66
C VAL A 99 -5.14 -3.19 -12.62
N VAL A 100 -4.34 -3.93 -11.83
CA VAL A 100 -3.45 -3.33 -10.80
C VAL A 100 -2.08 -2.93 -11.34
N ARG A 101 -1.68 -3.40 -12.53
CA ARG A 101 -0.41 -2.99 -13.15
C ARG A 101 -0.35 -1.48 -13.39
N CYS A 102 0.85 -0.91 -13.29
CA CYS A 102 1.07 0.54 -13.45
C CYS A 102 0.52 1.10 -14.76
N GLU A 103 0.62 0.36 -15.87
CA GLU A 103 0.09 0.79 -17.16
C GLU A 103 -1.44 0.94 -17.16
N ALA A 104 -2.14 0.03 -16.50
CA ALA A 104 -3.60 0.07 -16.41
C ALA A 104 -4.06 1.20 -15.48
N GLN A 105 -3.38 1.36 -14.34
CA GLN A 105 -3.62 2.47 -13.43
C GLN A 105 -3.34 3.84 -14.06
N ASP A 106 -2.28 3.95 -14.87
CA ASP A 106 -1.98 5.19 -15.60
C ASP A 106 -3.05 5.49 -16.66
N ALA A 107 -3.51 4.48 -17.40
CA ALA A 107 -4.60 4.64 -18.36
C ALA A 107 -5.89 5.10 -17.67
N LEU A 108 -6.27 4.46 -16.56
CA LEU A 108 -7.41 4.88 -15.75
C LEU A 108 -7.27 6.33 -15.28
N LEU A 109 -6.09 6.72 -14.80
CA LEU A 109 -5.84 8.10 -14.38
C LEU A 109 -6.02 9.09 -15.53
N GLN A 110 -5.58 8.77 -16.75
CA GLN A 110 -5.82 9.64 -17.90
C GLN A 110 -7.31 9.84 -18.17
N GLU A 111 -8.11 8.78 -18.12
CA GLU A 111 -9.57 8.88 -18.29
C GLU A 111 -10.20 9.76 -17.19
N LEU A 112 -9.85 9.54 -15.93
CA LEU A 112 -10.36 10.36 -14.80
C LEU A 112 -10.01 11.86 -14.94
N LEU A 113 -8.83 12.16 -15.51
CA LEU A 113 -8.40 13.54 -15.76
C LEU A 113 -9.19 14.17 -16.91
N ASN A 114 -9.44 13.41 -17.99
CA ASN A 114 -10.18 13.86 -19.17
C ASN A 114 -11.65 14.12 -18.86
N ASP A 115 -12.28 13.24 -18.10
CA ASP A 115 -13.70 13.32 -17.75
C ASP A 115 -14.02 14.39 -16.68
N SER A 116 -12.99 15.10 -16.21
CA SER A 116 -13.12 16.07 -15.11
C SER A 116 -13.78 15.50 -13.85
N PHE A 117 -13.61 14.19 -13.64
CA PHE A 117 -14.14 13.47 -12.49
C PHE A 117 -13.51 13.96 -11.17
N LEU A 118 -12.23 14.36 -11.24
CA LEU A 118 -11.46 14.79 -10.08
C LEU A 118 -11.61 16.28 -9.80
N SER A 119 -11.85 16.59 -8.53
CA SER A 119 -11.82 17.94 -7.98
C SER A 119 -10.41 18.57 -8.03
N ASN A 120 -10.34 19.88 -7.81
CA ASN A 120 -9.05 20.57 -7.78
C ASN A 120 -8.15 20.07 -6.64
N THR A 121 -8.72 19.76 -5.48
CA THR A 121 -7.99 19.23 -4.32
C THR A 121 -7.39 17.85 -4.60
N GLU A 122 -8.13 16.97 -5.25
CA GLU A 122 -7.65 15.64 -5.67
C GLU A 122 -6.53 15.75 -6.72
N ARG A 123 -6.68 16.67 -7.68
CA ARG A 123 -5.61 16.99 -8.64
C ARG A 123 -4.36 17.57 -7.98
N ASP A 124 -4.49 18.28 -6.87
CA ASP A 124 -3.34 18.73 -6.07
C ASP A 124 -2.61 17.53 -5.44
N VAL A 125 -3.36 16.53 -4.93
CA VAL A 125 -2.78 15.29 -4.38
C VAL A 125 -2.02 14.53 -5.46
N LEU A 126 -2.59 14.37 -6.66
CA LEU A 126 -1.92 13.72 -7.79
C LEU A 126 -0.61 14.42 -8.17
N ARG A 127 -0.61 15.77 -8.23
CA ARG A 127 0.61 16.54 -8.50
C ARG A 127 1.69 16.31 -7.45
N TRP A 128 1.30 16.23 -6.18
CA TRP A 128 2.21 15.94 -5.09
C TRP A 128 2.73 14.49 -5.15
N GLY A 129 1.86 13.51 -5.41
CA GLY A 129 2.21 12.09 -5.54
C GLY A 129 3.18 11.79 -6.68
N LYS A 130 3.11 12.52 -7.81
CA LYS A 130 4.05 12.36 -8.93
C LYS A 130 5.52 12.65 -8.56
N ASN A 131 5.74 13.43 -7.50
CA ASN A 131 7.07 13.85 -7.04
C ASN A 131 7.71 12.86 -6.05
N ILE A 132 7.19 11.65 -5.93
CA ILE A 132 7.82 10.61 -5.12
C ILE A 132 9.19 10.23 -5.72
N ASN A 133 10.25 10.50 -4.96
CA ASN A 133 11.61 10.06 -5.28
C ASN A 133 11.77 8.56 -4.97
N SER A 134 11.23 7.73 -5.85
CA SER A 134 11.38 6.27 -5.74
C SER A 134 12.69 5.79 -6.35
N ALA A 135 13.38 4.89 -5.62
CA ALA A 135 14.55 4.16 -6.09
C ALA A 135 14.27 3.40 -7.40
N LYS A 136 15.33 2.94 -8.08
CA LYS A 136 15.19 2.16 -9.33
C LYS A 136 14.54 0.80 -9.03
N THR A 137 13.23 0.69 -9.23
CA THR A 137 12.50 -0.57 -9.12
C THR A 137 12.44 -1.30 -10.47
N ARG A 138 12.29 -2.63 -10.44
CA ARG A 138 12.09 -3.46 -11.65
C ARG A 138 10.85 -2.99 -12.42
N THR A 139 9.78 -2.66 -11.71
CA THR A 139 8.54 -2.13 -12.29
C THR A 139 8.77 -0.81 -13.01
N LYS A 140 9.50 0.13 -12.39
CA LYS A 140 9.85 1.41 -13.01
C LYS A 140 10.72 1.25 -14.27
N LYS A 141 11.61 0.24 -14.30
CA LYS A 141 12.39 -0.10 -15.50
C LYS A 141 11.53 -0.66 -16.62
N ARG A 142 10.50 -1.47 -16.29
CA ARG A 142 9.58 -2.10 -17.25
C ARG A 142 8.56 -1.12 -17.83
N ALA A 143 7.85 -0.40 -16.96
CA ALA A 143 6.76 0.51 -17.33
C ALA A 143 7.25 1.90 -17.76
N GLY A 144 8.48 2.27 -17.38
CA GLY A 144 9.00 3.62 -17.53
C GLY A 144 8.68 4.51 -16.33
N ALA A 145 9.56 5.48 -16.07
CA ALA A 145 9.48 6.34 -14.88
C ALA A 145 8.20 7.19 -14.84
N ALA A 146 7.75 7.69 -15.98
CA ALA A 146 6.57 8.55 -16.06
C ALA A 146 5.28 7.80 -15.75
N VAL A 147 5.10 6.60 -16.32
CA VAL A 147 3.95 5.72 -16.07
C VAL A 147 3.93 5.30 -14.60
N TYR A 148 5.08 4.84 -14.08
CA TYR A 148 5.19 4.43 -12.68
C TYR A 148 4.83 5.58 -11.71
N ASN A 149 5.38 6.78 -11.93
CA ASN A 149 5.10 7.92 -11.05
C ASN A 149 3.63 8.37 -11.14
N ARG A 150 2.97 8.22 -12.30
CA ARG A 150 1.54 8.51 -12.45
C ARG A 150 0.67 7.47 -11.75
N ALA A 151 0.94 6.18 -11.93
CA ALA A 151 0.26 5.12 -11.20
C ALA A 151 0.40 5.30 -9.67
N SER A 152 1.63 5.53 -9.19
CA SER A 152 1.87 5.77 -7.75
C SER A 152 1.19 7.04 -7.23
N SER A 153 0.99 8.06 -8.09
CA SER A 153 0.19 9.23 -7.71
C SER A 153 -1.30 8.92 -7.59
N LEU A 154 -1.83 8.00 -8.39
CA LEU A 154 -3.20 7.50 -8.24
C LEU A 154 -3.35 6.72 -6.93
N GLU A 155 -2.38 5.88 -6.58
CA GLU A 155 -2.35 5.16 -5.29
C GLU A 155 -2.24 6.12 -4.09
N THR A 156 -1.71 7.34 -4.29
CA THR A 156 -1.64 8.37 -3.23
C THR A 156 -2.98 9.04 -2.96
N LEU A 157 -3.89 9.03 -3.95
CA LEU A 157 -5.15 9.75 -3.94
C LEU A 157 -6.18 9.07 -3.03
#